data_AF-A0A819YXH5-F1
#
_entry.id   AF-A0A819YXH5-F1
#
_cell.length_a   1.000
_cell.length_b   1.000
_cell.length_c   1.000
_cell.angle_alpha   90.00
_cell.angle_beta   90.00
_cell.angle_gamma   90.00
#
_symmetry.space_group_name_H-M   'P 1'
#
loop_
_entity.id
_entity.type
_entity.pdbx_description
1 polymer ?
#
loop_
_entity_poly.entity_id
_entity_poly.type
_entity_poly.pdbx_seq_one_letter_code
_entity_poly.pdbx_strand_id
1 'polypeptide(L)'
;MSLSNENNILSAIGTRTILNLFCKIVFRFLHFILNGLILREIDINVIGIANVRLQLLYTTILFLSREAFRRTVPKLNDLHSIHHYINLIWFIIPAGLFIISLTLPITLFIQTDNAEKYPFYYHACLFYALAAFIELLSEPFYLLATVTLNYHINIYIEMFASTLGFTIQAILIYNNGESALYYYGFGYIIYSSLIILSYYIYFLSRKKEERIRLFLISSLKDLIIKPTHPYTDPKLSNETATFFWQGILMKFLTEGERYIMSLFNLISYKEQAIFDIINNLGSLLPRLIFSTLEESAYAYFQQTLSRPKITKDQHMQDDQFQQKQLSSSPSGRS
;
A
#
# COMPACT_ATOMS: atom_id res chain seq x y z
N MET A 1 -2.91 -29.54 -25.75
CA MET A 1 -3.51 -28.23 -26.05
C MET A 1 -3.77 -27.37 -24.80
N SER A 2 -3.95 -27.96 -23.61
CA SER A 2 -4.03 -27.25 -22.32
C SER A 2 -2.68 -26.66 -21.86
N LEU A 3 -1.60 -27.45 -21.92
CA LEU A 3 -0.24 -27.06 -21.49
C LEU A 3 0.35 -25.85 -22.25
N SER A 4 0.05 -25.71 -23.55
CA SER A 4 0.50 -24.55 -24.35
C SER A 4 -0.24 -23.27 -23.98
N ASN A 5 -1.52 -23.38 -23.59
CA ASN A 5 -2.31 -22.24 -23.13
C ASN A 5 -1.87 -21.81 -21.72
N GLU A 6 -1.59 -22.76 -20.82
CA GLU A 6 -1.04 -22.46 -19.50
C GLU A 6 0.31 -21.77 -19.59
N ASN A 7 1.23 -22.24 -20.44
CA ASN A 7 2.54 -21.60 -20.64
C ASN A 7 2.43 -20.19 -21.24
N ASN A 8 1.47 -19.94 -22.13
CA ASN A 8 1.22 -18.61 -22.70
C ASN A 8 0.56 -17.66 -21.69
N ILE A 9 -0.32 -18.17 -20.83
CA ILE A 9 -0.92 -17.39 -19.74
C ILE A 9 0.13 -17.06 -18.67
N LEU A 10 1.00 -18.02 -18.33
CA LEU A 10 2.07 -17.84 -17.36
C LEU A 10 3.13 -16.85 -17.85
N SER A 11 3.52 -16.92 -19.14
CA SER A 11 4.45 -15.96 -19.75
C SER A 11 3.82 -14.56 -19.85
N ALA A 12 2.52 -14.46 -20.14
CA ALA A 12 1.80 -13.19 -20.13
C ALA A 12 1.70 -12.58 -18.71
N ILE A 13 1.48 -13.39 -17.68
CA ILE A 13 1.47 -12.95 -16.27
C ILE A 13 2.87 -12.51 -15.83
N GLY A 14 3.91 -13.27 -16.17
CA GLY A 14 5.30 -12.92 -15.90
C GLY A 14 5.70 -11.60 -16.57
N THR A 15 5.37 -11.44 -17.85
CA THR A 15 5.66 -10.21 -18.62
C THR A 15 4.95 -8.99 -18.04
N ARG A 16 3.70 -9.12 -17.61
CA ARG A 16 2.94 -8.04 -16.95
C ARG A 16 3.53 -7.66 -15.60
N THR A 17 3.97 -8.64 -14.82
CA THR A 17 4.62 -8.41 -13.52
C THR A 17 5.94 -7.65 -13.71
N ILE A 18 6.77 -8.09 -14.65
CA ILE A 18 8.03 -7.42 -15.02
C ILE A 18 7.79 -5.99 -15.50
N LEU A 19 6.78 -5.76 -16.34
CA LEU A 19 6.44 -4.42 -16.82
C LEU A 19 6.03 -3.49 -15.66
N ASN A 20 5.22 -3.98 -14.73
CA ASN A 20 4.83 -3.20 -13.54
C ASN A 20 6.04 -2.86 -12.67
N LEU A 21 6.96 -3.81 -12.53
CA LEU A 21 8.23 -3.66 -11.82
C LEU A 21 9.08 -2.56 -12.46
N PHE A 22 9.25 -2.63 -13.78
CA PHE A 22 9.97 -1.63 -14.55
C PHE A 22 9.33 -0.25 -14.44
N CYS A 23 8.01 -0.16 -14.58
CA CYS A 23 7.28 1.09 -14.37
C CYS A 23 7.54 1.65 -12.97
N LYS A 24 7.41 0.84 -11.91
CA LYS A 24 7.69 1.28 -10.53
C LYS A 24 9.11 1.85 -10.40
N ILE A 25 10.11 1.21 -11.01
CA ILE A 25 11.50 1.70 -10.99
C ILE A 25 11.62 3.05 -11.69
N VAL A 26 11.07 3.18 -12.91
CA VAL A 26 11.12 4.43 -13.69
C VAL A 26 10.49 5.58 -12.92
N PHE A 27 9.30 5.38 -12.32
CA PHE A 27 8.65 6.42 -11.52
C PHE A 27 9.42 6.75 -10.24
N ARG A 28 10.07 5.77 -9.61
CA ARG A 28 10.96 6.03 -8.45
C ARG A 28 12.15 6.90 -8.84
N PHE A 29 12.72 6.65 -10.02
CA PHE A 29 13.80 7.48 -10.56
C PHE A 29 13.33 8.89 -10.93
N LEU A 30 12.12 9.02 -11.48
CA LEU A 30 11.51 10.32 -11.75
C LEU A 30 11.30 11.13 -10.45
N HIS A 31 10.75 10.50 -9.41
CA HIS A 31 10.64 11.11 -8.08
C HIS A 31 11.99 11.55 -7.52
N PHE A 32 13.03 10.73 -7.72
CA PHE A 32 14.38 11.08 -7.31
C PHE A 32 14.90 12.35 -8.04
N ILE A 33 14.71 12.45 -9.35
CA ILE A 33 15.07 13.66 -10.11
C ILE A 33 14.32 14.88 -9.59
N LEU A 34 13.00 14.76 -9.39
CA LEU A 34 12.18 15.85 -8.87
C LEU A 34 12.65 16.32 -7.49
N ASN A 35 12.96 15.39 -6.58
CA ASN A 35 13.54 15.73 -5.28
C ASN A 35 14.90 16.43 -5.42
N GLY A 36 15.73 15.99 -6.38
CA GLY A 36 17.00 16.65 -6.71
C GLY A 36 16.85 18.08 -7.21
N LEU A 37 15.78 18.38 -7.96
CA LEU A 37 15.46 19.75 -8.40
C LEU A 37 14.98 20.60 -7.22
N ILE A 38 14.09 20.07 -6.39
CA ILE A 38 13.59 20.76 -5.19
C ILE A 38 14.73 21.12 -4.23
N LEU A 39 15.72 20.24 -4.08
CA LEU A 39 16.90 20.44 -3.23
C LEU A 39 17.75 21.66 -3.60
N ARG A 40 17.65 22.16 -4.84
CA ARG A 40 18.43 23.31 -5.30
C ARG A 40 17.79 24.66 -4.94
N GLU A 41 16.47 24.67 -4.75
CA GLU A 41 15.68 25.90 -4.60
C GLU A 41 15.32 26.21 -3.14
N ILE A 42 15.50 25.26 -2.21
CA ILE A 42 15.03 25.39 -0.82
C ILE A 42 16.19 25.28 0.17
N ASP A 43 16.09 26.04 1.28
CA ASP A 43 16.89 25.82 2.47
C ASP A 43 16.77 24.36 2.97
N ILE A 44 17.93 23.73 3.15
CA ILE A 44 18.11 22.38 3.67
C ILE A 44 17.37 22.12 4.99
N ASN A 45 17.17 23.14 5.82
CA ASN A 45 16.41 23.03 7.07
C ASN A 45 14.92 22.75 6.83
N VAL A 46 14.31 23.40 5.83
CA VAL A 46 12.89 23.17 5.47
C VAL A 46 12.70 21.74 4.97
N ILE A 47 13.69 21.22 4.24
CA ILE A 47 13.69 19.84 3.75
C ILE A 47 13.75 18.85 4.93
N GLY A 48 14.58 19.12 5.93
CA GLY A 48 14.64 18.30 7.16
C GLY A 48 13.30 18.27 7.88
N ILE A 49 12.65 19.42 8.02
CA ILE A 49 11.32 19.52 8.64
C ILE A 49 10.28 18.74 7.82
N ALA A 50 10.21 18.96 6.51
CA ALA A 50 9.21 18.34 5.65
C ALA A 50 9.41 16.82 5.52
N ASN A 51 10.60 16.37 5.11
CA ASN A 51 10.87 14.97 4.73
C ASN A 51 11.14 14.04 5.92
N VAL A 52 11.58 14.57 7.06
CA VAL A 52 11.77 13.75 8.27
C VAL A 52 10.54 13.82 9.14
N ARG A 53 10.15 15.02 9.60
CA ARG A 53 9.13 15.16 10.65
C ARG A 53 7.71 15.08 10.13
N LEU A 54 7.37 15.93 9.17
CA LEU A 54 6.01 15.96 8.62
C LEU A 54 5.72 14.68 7.82
N GLN A 55 6.73 14.16 7.12
CA GLN A 55 6.65 12.85 6.50
C GLN A 55 6.40 11.75 7.52
N LEU A 56 7.14 11.73 8.63
CA LEU A 56 6.94 10.74 9.70
C LEU A 56 5.52 10.83 10.25
N LEU A 57 4.99 12.03 10.48
CA LEU A 57 3.59 12.22 10.90
C LEU A 57 2.63 11.54 9.92
N TYR A 58 2.72 11.88 8.63
CA TYR A 58 1.83 11.38 7.59
C TYR A 58 1.96 9.87 7.39
N THR A 59 3.17 9.32 7.31
CA THR A 59 3.36 7.86 7.16
C THR A 59 2.95 7.10 8.41
N THR A 60 3.07 7.68 9.60
CA THR A 60 2.60 7.07 10.86
C THR A 60 1.09 6.99 10.91
N ILE A 61 0.40 8.09 10.60
CA ILE A 61 -1.06 8.13 10.54
C ILE A 61 -1.57 7.07 9.58
N LEU A 62 -1.08 7.06 8.33
CA LEU A 62 -1.56 6.13 7.33
C LEU A 62 -1.25 4.68 7.71
N PHE A 63 0.00 4.38 8.04
CA PHE A 63 0.43 3.00 8.29
C PHE A 63 -0.33 2.37 9.46
N LEU A 64 -0.39 3.04 10.61
CA LEU A 64 -1.08 2.50 11.80
C LEU A 64 -2.59 2.35 11.57
N SER A 65 -3.18 3.23 10.77
CA SER A 65 -4.64 3.23 10.56
C SER A 65 -5.11 2.20 9.54
N ARG A 66 -4.29 1.85 8.54
CA ARG A 66 -4.75 1.00 7.41
C ARG A 66 -4.04 -0.33 7.24
N GLU A 67 -2.79 -0.47 7.69
CA GLU A 67 -1.96 -1.64 7.35
C GLU A 67 -2.54 -2.95 7.88
N ALA A 68 -3.09 -2.92 9.10
CA ALA A 68 -3.75 -4.07 9.71
C ALA A 68 -4.92 -4.57 8.83
N PHE A 69 -5.71 -3.65 8.29
CA PHE A 69 -6.84 -3.96 7.42
C PHE A 69 -6.37 -4.47 6.05
N ARG A 70 -5.38 -3.82 5.44
CA ARG A 70 -4.78 -4.26 4.17
C ARG A 70 -4.24 -5.70 4.23
N ARG A 71 -3.87 -6.21 5.41
CA ARG A 71 -3.40 -7.59 5.62
C ARG A 71 -4.49 -8.62 5.93
N THR A 72 -5.57 -8.23 6.59
CA THR A 72 -6.65 -9.16 6.98
C THR A 72 -7.72 -9.28 5.91
N VAL A 73 -8.14 -8.13 5.38
CA VAL A 73 -9.29 -7.98 4.50
C VAL A 73 -9.18 -8.82 3.21
N PRO A 74 -8.01 -8.93 2.54
CA PRO A 74 -7.86 -9.77 1.33
C PRO A 74 -7.82 -11.28 1.57
N LYS A 75 -7.63 -11.77 2.81
CA LYS A 75 -7.51 -13.22 3.11
C LYS A 75 -8.86 -13.94 3.16
N LEU A 76 -9.96 -13.20 3.01
CA LEU A 76 -11.30 -13.73 3.18
C LEU A 76 -11.73 -14.53 1.93
N ASN A 77 -11.62 -15.86 2.02
CA ASN A 77 -12.15 -16.77 1.00
C ASN A 77 -13.68 -16.95 1.09
N ASP A 78 -14.28 -16.69 2.26
CA ASP A 78 -15.71 -16.89 2.51
C ASP A 78 -16.47 -15.57 2.51
N LEU A 79 -17.03 -15.23 1.34
CA LEU A 79 -17.91 -14.07 1.09
C LEU A 79 -19.29 -14.18 1.78
N HIS A 80 -19.43 -14.97 2.86
CA HIS A 80 -20.73 -15.29 3.46
C HIS A 80 -21.50 -14.06 3.96
N SER A 81 -20.82 -12.94 4.22
CA SER A 81 -21.51 -11.65 4.39
C SER A 81 -20.59 -10.46 4.06
N ILE A 82 -20.83 -9.88 2.88
CA ILE A 82 -20.26 -8.59 2.43
C ILE A 82 -20.50 -7.47 3.46
N HIS A 83 -21.55 -7.57 4.30
CA HIS A 83 -21.88 -6.54 5.30
C HIS A 83 -20.87 -6.48 6.45
N HIS A 84 -20.46 -7.61 7.01
CA HIS A 84 -19.44 -7.63 8.07
C HIS A 84 -18.09 -7.10 7.56
N TYR A 85 -17.78 -7.39 6.29
CA TYR A 85 -16.59 -6.90 5.60
C TYR A 85 -16.61 -5.37 5.43
N ILE A 86 -17.72 -4.82 4.91
CA ILE A 86 -17.88 -3.37 4.74
C ILE A 86 -17.83 -2.65 6.09
N ASN A 87 -18.51 -3.17 7.11
CA ASN A 87 -18.50 -2.59 8.46
C ASN A 87 -17.07 -2.55 9.05
N LEU A 88 -16.26 -3.58 8.82
CA LEU A 88 -14.87 -3.58 9.28
C LEU A 88 -14.01 -2.55 8.54
N ILE A 89 -14.15 -2.43 7.22
CA ILE A 89 -13.40 -1.46 6.41
C ILE A 89 -13.65 -0.02 6.91
N TRP A 90 -14.89 0.31 7.23
CA TRP A 90 -15.22 1.65 7.72
C TRP A 90 -14.57 1.99 9.06
N PHE A 91 -14.09 0.99 9.81
CA PHE A 91 -13.34 1.21 11.05
C PHE A 91 -11.96 1.87 10.82
N ILE A 92 -11.45 1.87 9.59
CA ILE A 92 -10.22 2.57 9.20
C ILE A 92 -10.31 4.09 9.47
N ILE A 93 -11.48 4.69 9.24
CA ILE A 93 -11.63 6.15 9.39
C ILE A 93 -11.63 6.58 10.86
N PRO A 94 -12.43 5.97 11.77
CA PRO A 94 -12.30 6.22 13.21
C PRO A 94 -10.90 5.93 13.75
N ALA A 95 -10.26 4.85 13.30
CA ALA A 95 -8.87 4.55 13.67
C ALA A 95 -7.92 5.68 13.21
N GLY A 96 -8.08 6.15 11.98
CA GLY A 96 -7.38 7.31 11.43
C GLY A 96 -7.50 8.56 12.28
N LEU A 97 -8.74 8.94 12.60
CA LEU A 97 -9.01 10.11 13.44
C LEU A 97 -8.41 9.97 14.83
N PHE A 98 -8.45 8.77 15.42
CA PHE A 98 -7.82 8.49 16.71
C PHE A 98 -6.30 8.67 16.64
N ILE A 99 -5.63 8.12 15.62
CA ILE A 99 -4.18 8.29 15.44
C ILE A 99 -3.83 9.75 15.19
N ILE A 100 -4.57 10.47 14.34
CA ILE A 100 -4.37 11.91 14.10
C ILE A 100 -4.50 12.70 15.40
N SER A 101 -5.52 12.40 16.21
CA SER A 101 -5.75 13.06 17.51
C SER A 101 -4.61 12.84 18.50
N LEU A 102 -3.83 11.76 18.35
CA LEU A 102 -2.65 11.51 19.17
C LEU A 102 -1.40 12.17 18.57
N THR A 103 -1.12 11.93 17.29
CA THR A 103 0.16 12.30 16.67
C THR A 103 0.25 13.78 16.32
N LEU A 104 -0.84 14.42 15.90
CA LEU A 104 -0.82 15.83 15.51
C LEU A 104 -0.49 16.75 16.70
N PRO A 105 -1.12 16.63 17.89
CA PRO A 105 -0.70 17.39 19.05
C PRO A 105 0.75 17.12 19.43
N ILE A 106 1.21 15.86 19.42
CA ILE A 106 2.60 15.52 19.71
C ILE A 106 3.55 16.28 18.78
N THR A 107 3.26 16.34 17.47
CA THR A 107 4.10 17.11 16.53
C THR A 107 4.06 18.62 16.73
N LEU A 108 2.96 19.17 17.24
CA LEU A 108 2.83 20.60 17.50
C LEU A 108 3.43 21.01 18.85
N PHE A 109 3.33 20.15 19.87
CA PHE A 109 3.76 20.43 21.24
C PHE A 109 5.23 20.09 21.50
N ILE A 110 5.85 19.25 20.68
CA ILE A 110 7.29 19.04 20.75
C ILE A 110 7.95 20.31 20.24
N GLN A 111 8.13 21.24 21.19
CA GLN A 111 8.81 22.51 21.03
C GLN A 111 10.23 22.18 20.59
N THR A 112 10.43 22.32 19.30
CA THR A 112 11.76 22.53 18.77
C THR A 112 12.03 24.02 18.78
N ASP A 113 13.10 24.41 19.44
CA ASP A 113 13.57 25.79 19.58
C ASP A 113 13.75 26.58 18.26
N ASN A 114 13.48 26.00 17.07
CA ASN A 114 13.64 26.64 15.77
C ASN A 114 12.62 26.26 14.66
N ALA A 115 11.68 25.32 14.83
CA ALA A 115 10.75 24.97 13.71
C ALA A 115 9.70 26.06 13.47
N GLU A 116 9.15 26.62 14.54
CA GLU A 116 8.07 27.62 14.48
C GLU A 116 8.53 28.95 13.84
N LYS A 117 9.85 29.15 13.74
CA LYS A 117 10.45 30.29 13.06
C LYS A 117 10.30 30.21 11.53
N TYR A 118 10.04 29.02 10.98
CA TYR A 118 9.81 28.85 9.55
C TYR A 118 8.37 29.22 9.18
N PRO A 119 8.18 29.99 8.08
CA PRO A 119 6.85 30.43 7.68
C PRO A 119 5.97 29.22 7.35
N PHE A 120 4.69 29.32 7.73
CA PHE A 120 3.67 28.31 7.45
C PHE A 120 3.88 26.92 8.09
N TYR A 121 4.74 26.78 9.11
CA TYR A 121 4.95 25.50 9.80
C TYR A 121 3.65 24.85 10.28
N TYR A 122 2.83 25.60 11.03
CA TYR A 122 1.53 25.12 11.54
C TYR A 122 0.56 24.71 10.42
N HIS A 123 0.55 25.46 9.32
CA HIS A 123 -0.29 25.14 8.15
C HIS A 123 0.17 23.85 7.49
N ALA A 124 1.48 23.63 7.38
CA ALA A 124 2.02 22.39 6.84
C ALA A 124 1.67 21.19 7.72
N CYS A 125 1.81 21.28 9.05
CA CYS A 125 1.38 20.19 9.96
C CYS A 125 -0.10 19.81 9.74
N LEU A 126 -0.98 20.81 9.65
CA LEU A 126 -2.40 20.60 9.37
C LEU A 126 -2.62 19.99 7.99
N PHE A 127 -1.91 20.45 6.96
CA PHE A 127 -2.04 19.91 5.61
C PHE A 127 -1.59 18.45 5.51
N TYR A 128 -0.50 18.06 6.16
CA TYR A 128 -0.08 16.66 6.20
C TYR A 128 -1.12 15.77 6.91
N ALA A 129 -1.69 16.23 8.03
CA ALA A 129 -2.74 15.50 8.74
C ALA A 129 -4.05 15.41 7.92
N LEU A 130 -4.45 16.51 7.28
CA LEU A 130 -5.62 16.55 6.39
C LEU A 130 -5.42 15.67 5.16
N ALA A 131 -4.25 15.69 4.54
CA ALA A 131 -3.92 14.82 3.42
C ALA A 131 -4.01 13.34 3.82
N ALA A 132 -3.43 12.97 4.97
CA ALA A 132 -3.55 11.61 5.50
C ALA A 132 -5.03 11.23 5.71
N PHE A 133 -5.84 12.11 6.27
CA PHE A 133 -7.28 11.87 6.45
C PHE A 133 -8.02 11.68 5.11
N ILE A 134 -7.79 12.57 4.13
CA ILE A 134 -8.40 12.48 2.79
C ILE A 134 -8.02 11.15 2.12
N GLU A 135 -6.77 10.71 2.26
CA GLU A 135 -6.33 9.44 1.71
C GLU A 135 -6.99 8.24 2.41
N LEU A 136 -7.20 8.30 3.73
CA LEU A 136 -7.94 7.25 4.46
C LEU A 136 -9.38 7.10 3.96
N LEU A 137 -10.01 8.17 3.47
CA LEU A 137 -11.34 8.08 2.84
C LEU A 137 -11.34 7.25 1.54
N SER A 138 -10.18 7.10 0.89
CA SER A 138 -10.02 6.28 -0.31
C SER A 138 -9.77 4.79 -0.02
N GLU A 139 -9.37 4.44 1.21
CA GLU A 139 -9.05 3.06 1.61
C GLU A 139 -10.17 2.04 1.38
N PRO A 140 -11.45 2.35 1.63
CA PRO A 140 -12.52 1.42 1.32
C PRO A 140 -12.50 0.98 -0.15
N PHE A 141 -12.26 1.91 -1.07
CA PHE A 141 -12.17 1.61 -2.49
C PHE A 141 -10.91 0.82 -2.85
N TYR A 142 -9.78 1.14 -2.23
CA TYR A 142 -8.53 0.39 -2.37
C TYR A 142 -8.71 -1.09 -2.00
N LEU A 143 -9.33 -1.34 -0.84
CA LEU A 143 -9.51 -2.69 -0.31
C LEU A 143 -10.49 -3.50 -1.14
N LEU A 144 -11.60 -2.89 -1.59
CA LEU A 144 -12.54 -3.53 -2.50
C LEU A 144 -11.90 -3.95 -3.82
N ALA A 145 -11.03 -3.11 -4.39
CA ALA A 145 -10.26 -3.46 -5.59
C ALA A 145 -9.22 -4.57 -5.35
N THR A 146 -8.71 -4.68 -4.12
CA THR A 146 -7.71 -5.69 -3.74
C THR A 146 -8.32 -7.09 -3.59
N VAL A 147 -9.52 -7.19 -3.03
CA VAL A 147 -10.20 -8.49 -2.81
C VAL A 147 -10.45 -9.25 -4.12
N THR A 148 -10.68 -8.54 -5.22
CA THR A 148 -10.96 -9.17 -6.52
C THR A 148 -9.71 -9.47 -7.35
N LEU A 149 -8.54 -9.55 -6.68
CA LEU A 149 -7.23 -9.90 -7.25
C LEU A 149 -6.73 -8.95 -8.35
N ASN A 150 -7.32 -7.75 -8.49
CA ASN A 150 -6.87 -6.76 -9.45
C ASN A 150 -5.92 -5.72 -8.83
N TYR A 151 -4.89 -6.22 -8.13
CA TYR A 151 -3.90 -5.41 -7.41
C TYR A 151 -3.15 -4.40 -8.31
N HIS A 152 -3.13 -4.65 -9.62
CA HIS A 152 -2.49 -3.80 -10.61
C HIS A 152 -3.10 -2.40 -10.69
N ILE A 153 -4.42 -2.27 -10.53
CA ILE A 153 -5.08 -0.95 -10.62
C ILE A 153 -4.62 -0.04 -9.49
N ASN A 154 -4.51 -0.59 -8.28
CA ASN A 154 -4.07 0.18 -7.13
C ASN A 154 -2.67 0.74 -7.35
N ILE A 155 -1.77 -0.07 -7.92
CA ILE A 155 -0.41 0.33 -8.30
C ILE A 155 -0.46 1.50 -9.30
N TYR A 156 -1.26 1.40 -10.37
CA TYR A 156 -1.34 2.45 -11.39
C TYR A 156 -1.92 3.76 -10.84
N ILE A 157 -2.98 3.67 -10.03
CA ILE A 157 -3.62 4.85 -9.41
C ILE A 157 -2.63 5.55 -8.46
N GLU A 158 -1.98 4.79 -7.56
CA GLU A 158 -1.02 5.34 -6.61
C GLU A 158 0.16 6.00 -7.33
N MET A 159 0.72 5.35 -8.36
CA MET A 159 1.83 5.89 -9.15
C MET A 159 1.45 7.14 -9.94
N PHE A 160 0.28 7.15 -10.57
CA PHE A 160 -0.21 8.30 -11.33
C PHE A 160 -0.42 9.50 -10.40
N ALA A 161 -1.12 9.29 -9.29
CA ALA A 161 -1.37 10.32 -8.30
C ALA A 161 -0.07 10.83 -7.68
N SER A 162 0.87 9.94 -7.32
CA SER A 162 2.14 10.33 -6.69
C SER A 162 2.96 11.18 -7.64
N THR A 163 3.10 10.74 -8.89
CA THR A 163 3.90 11.45 -9.88
C THR A 163 3.32 12.84 -10.13
N LEU A 164 2.02 12.93 -10.40
CA LEU A 164 1.38 14.22 -10.64
C LEU A 164 1.45 15.14 -9.41
N GLY A 165 1.12 14.63 -8.22
CA GLY A 165 1.17 15.41 -6.98
C GLY A 165 2.57 16.00 -6.73
N PHE A 166 3.61 15.17 -6.83
CA PHE A 166 4.99 15.62 -6.66
C PHE A 166 5.47 16.55 -7.79
N THR A 167 5.05 16.35 -9.04
CA THR A 167 5.40 17.29 -10.12
C THR A 167 4.79 18.67 -9.88
N ILE A 168 3.52 18.74 -9.47
CA ILE A 168 2.84 20.01 -9.18
C ILE A 168 3.50 20.67 -7.98
N GLN A 169 3.80 19.91 -6.93
CA GLN A 169 4.55 20.38 -5.77
C GLN A 169 5.91 20.99 -6.18
N ALA A 170 6.69 20.30 -7.01
CA ALA A 170 7.98 20.78 -7.49
C ALA A 170 7.87 22.08 -8.28
N ILE A 171 6.87 22.18 -9.17
CA ILE A 171 6.62 23.41 -9.95
C ILE A 171 6.24 24.58 -9.04
N LEU A 172 5.38 24.36 -8.04
CA LEU A 172 4.96 25.41 -7.11
C LEU A 172 6.12 25.92 -6.26
N ILE A 173 6.97 25.01 -5.78
CA ILE A 173 8.18 25.33 -5.04
C ILE A 173 9.15 26.14 -5.90
N TYR A 174 9.38 25.71 -7.15
CA TYR A 174 10.30 26.40 -8.06
C TYR A 174 9.87 27.85 -8.31
N ASN A 175 8.55 28.10 -8.42
CA ASN A 175 8.05 29.44 -8.63
C ASN A 175 8.14 30.33 -7.37
N ASN A 176 7.92 29.77 -6.17
CA ASN A 176 7.84 30.52 -4.92
C ASN A 176 8.54 29.77 -3.76
N GLY A 177 9.88 29.75 -3.77
CA GLY A 177 10.69 29.04 -2.78
C GLY A 177 10.52 29.51 -1.33
N GLU A 178 10.13 30.77 -1.09
CA GLU A 178 9.96 31.33 0.26
C GLU A 178 8.86 30.63 1.07
N SER A 179 7.82 30.13 0.39
CA SER A 179 6.69 29.41 1.01
C SER A 179 6.79 27.90 0.82
N ALA A 180 8.01 27.38 0.62
CA ALA A 180 8.27 25.97 0.35
C ALA A 180 7.50 25.00 1.26
N LEU A 181 7.50 25.23 2.58
CA LEU A 181 6.88 24.33 3.54
C LEU A 181 5.35 24.23 3.37
N TYR A 182 4.71 25.34 2.99
CA TYR A 182 3.29 25.36 2.64
C TYR A 182 3.02 24.49 1.41
N TYR A 183 3.83 24.66 0.35
CA TYR A 183 3.69 23.88 -0.88
C TYR A 183 4.00 22.39 -0.69
N TYR A 184 4.87 22.05 0.27
CA TYR A 184 5.05 20.67 0.70
C TYR A 184 3.74 20.05 1.21
N GLY A 185 3.09 20.70 2.17
CA GLY A 185 1.80 20.21 2.69
C GLY A 185 0.72 20.20 1.62
N PHE A 186 0.66 21.24 0.78
CA PHE A 186 -0.32 21.34 -0.30
C PHE A 186 -0.14 20.26 -1.36
N GLY A 187 1.10 19.89 -1.69
CA GLY A 187 1.43 18.77 -2.57
C GLY A 187 0.83 17.45 -2.10
N TYR A 188 0.88 17.19 -0.78
CA TYR A 188 0.22 16.02 -0.18
C TYR A 188 -1.30 16.07 -0.29
N ILE A 189 -1.93 17.24 -0.12
CA ILE A 189 -3.37 17.39 -0.33
C ILE A 189 -3.74 17.08 -1.78
N ILE A 190 -2.98 17.59 -2.76
CA ILE A 190 -3.19 17.28 -4.18
C ILE A 190 -3.06 15.77 -4.41
N TYR A 191 -2.00 15.16 -3.90
CA TYR A 191 -1.78 13.71 -4.02
C TYR A 191 -2.97 12.90 -3.49
N SER A 192 -3.36 13.14 -2.23
CA SER A 192 -4.47 12.41 -1.60
C SER A 192 -5.81 12.68 -2.29
N SER A 193 -6.03 13.90 -2.80
CA SER A 193 -7.21 14.24 -3.60
C SER A 193 -7.23 13.54 -4.96
N LEU A 194 -6.09 13.40 -5.62
CA LEU A 194 -5.96 12.65 -6.88
C LEU A 194 -6.23 11.16 -6.66
N ILE A 195 -5.79 10.58 -5.54
CA ILE A 195 -6.08 9.19 -5.19
C ILE A 195 -7.58 8.95 -5.07
N ILE A 196 -8.27 9.72 -4.23
CA ILE A 196 -9.71 9.52 -4.01
C ILE A 196 -10.50 9.76 -5.30
N LEU A 197 -10.13 10.78 -6.08
CA LEU A 197 -10.74 11.07 -7.37
C LEU A 197 -10.53 9.93 -8.37
N SER A 198 -9.32 9.38 -8.45
CA SER A 198 -9.00 8.28 -9.36
C SER A 198 -9.79 7.03 -9.02
N TYR A 199 -9.90 6.66 -7.75
CA TYR A 199 -10.74 5.53 -7.32
C TYR A 199 -12.21 5.77 -7.62
N TYR A 200 -12.70 6.99 -7.40
CA TYR A 200 -14.08 7.35 -7.68
C TYR A 200 -14.41 7.30 -9.18
N ILE A 201 -13.56 7.87 -10.03
CA ILE A 201 -13.68 7.79 -11.49
C ILE A 201 -13.63 6.33 -11.95
N TYR A 202 -12.69 5.55 -11.40
CA TYR A 202 -12.54 4.13 -11.73
C TYR A 202 -13.81 3.34 -11.38
N PHE A 203 -14.42 3.60 -10.22
CA PHE A 203 -15.67 2.97 -9.81
C PHE A 203 -16.85 3.36 -10.73
N LEU A 204 -16.99 4.65 -11.08
CA LEU A 204 -18.09 5.14 -11.92
C LEU A 204 -18.00 4.69 -13.38
N SER A 205 -16.79 4.58 -13.92
CA SER A 205 -16.57 4.19 -15.32
C SER A 205 -16.98 2.74 -15.63
N ARG A 206 -17.25 1.93 -14.59
CA ARG A 206 -17.55 0.51 -14.72
C ARG A 206 -19.05 0.26 -14.77
N LYS A 207 -19.47 -0.64 -15.66
CA LYS A 207 -20.87 -1.11 -15.75
C LYS A 207 -21.27 -1.85 -14.48
N LYS A 208 -22.56 -1.90 -14.15
CA LYS A 208 -23.09 -2.53 -12.93
C LYS A 208 -22.60 -3.97 -12.73
N GLU A 209 -22.55 -4.76 -13.79
CA GLU A 209 -22.06 -6.14 -13.77
C GLU A 209 -20.56 -6.25 -13.48
N GLU A 210 -19.76 -5.30 -13.99
CA GLU A 210 -18.34 -5.23 -13.67
C GLU A 210 -18.14 -4.75 -12.23
N ARG A 211 -18.98 -3.84 -11.72
CA ARG A 211 -18.89 -3.37 -10.33
C ARG A 211 -19.19 -4.48 -9.32
N ILE A 212 -20.19 -5.31 -9.59
CA ILE A 212 -20.49 -6.48 -8.74
C ILE A 212 -19.34 -7.48 -8.80
N ARG A 213 -18.75 -7.70 -9.98
CA ARG A 213 -17.61 -8.62 -10.15
C ARG A 213 -16.32 -8.11 -9.50
N LEU A 214 -16.03 -6.81 -9.57
CA LEU A 214 -14.76 -6.20 -9.17
C LEU A 214 -14.77 -5.59 -7.76
N PHE A 215 -15.92 -5.19 -7.24
CA PHE A 215 -16.03 -4.55 -5.93
C PHE A 215 -17.08 -5.22 -5.04
N LEU A 216 -17.71 -6.32 -5.48
CA LEU A 216 -18.78 -7.01 -4.74
C LEU A 216 -20.01 -6.13 -4.44
N ILE A 217 -20.10 -4.97 -5.09
CA ILE A 217 -21.05 -3.89 -4.78
C ILE A 217 -21.71 -3.39 -6.07
N SER A 218 -23.01 -3.09 -6.00
CA SER A 218 -23.78 -2.60 -7.16
C SER A 218 -23.88 -1.07 -7.21
N SER A 219 -23.91 -0.43 -6.05
CA SER A 219 -24.07 1.03 -5.85
C SER A 219 -23.28 1.51 -4.63
N LEU A 220 -22.90 2.79 -4.61
CA LEU A 220 -22.30 3.44 -3.42
C LEU A 220 -23.18 3.33 -2.17
N LYS A 221 -24.49 3.13 -2.33
CA LYS A 221 -25.40 2.87 -1.19
C LYS A 221 -25.11 1.55 -0.49
N ASP A 222 -24.57 0.56 -1.18
CA ASP A 222 -24.21 -0.72 -0.57
C ASP A 222 -22.97 -0.60 0.32
N LEU A 223 -22.17 0.45 0.11
CA LEU A 223 -21.02 0.79 0.94
C LEU A 223 -21.43 1.39 2.29
N ILE A 224 -22.70 1.74 2.50
CA ILE A 224 -23.15 2.31 3.79
C ILE A 224 -23.10 1.20 4.86
N ILE A 225 -22.59 1.57 6.05
CA ILE A 225 -22.56 0.70 7.24
C ILE A 225 -23.97 0.18 7.49
N LYS A 226 -24.11 -1.15 7.55
CA LYS A 226 -25.41 -1.79 7.84
C LYS A 226 -25.40 -2.31 9.27
N PRO A 227 -26.41 -1.99 10.09
CA PRO A 227 -26.50 -2.53 11.44
C PRO A 227 -26.83 -4.02 11.35
N THR A 228 -25.80 -4.85 11.43
CA THR A 228 -25.90 -6.30 11.57
C THR A 228 -25.49 -6.71 12.98
N HIS A 229 -26.10 -7.76 13.53
CA HIS A 229 -25.64 -8.40 14.76
C HIS A 229 -25.08 -9.79 14.43
N PRO A 230 -23.79 -10.06 14.65
CA PRO A 230 -22.73 -9.13 15.08
C PRO A 230 -22.38 -8.05 14.02
N TYR A 231 -21.82 -6.91 14.45
CA TYR A 231 -21.47 -5.80 13.53
C TYR A 231 -20.31 -6.16 12.61
N THR A 232 -19.34 -6.91 13.13
CA THR A 232 -18.16 -7.42 12.44
C THR A 232 -17.97 -8.89 12.81
N ASP A 233 -17.28 -9.65 11.96
CA ASP A 233 -16.89 -11.01 12.32
C ASP A 233 -15.86 -10.93 13.47
N PRO A 234 -16.14 -11.54 14.65
CA PRO A 234 -15.24 -11.48 15.80
C PRO A 234 -13.87 -12.08 15.51
N LYS A 235 -13.78 -13.10 14.63
CA LYS A 235 -12.48 -13.68 14.24
C LYS A 235 -11.65 -12.66 13.48
N LEU A 236 -12.27 -11.99 12.51
CA LEU A 236 -11.62 -11.00 11.67
C LEU A 236 -11.16 -9.78 12.47
N SER A 237 -11.99 -9.31 13.41
CA SER A 237 -11.62 -8.21 14.29
C SER A 237 -10.41 -8.56 15.17
N ASN A 238 -10.32 -9.79 15.66
CA ASN A 238 -9.20 -10.24 16.49
C ASN A 238 -7.89 -10.37 15.68
N GLU A 239 -7.98 -10.87 14.44
CA GLU A 239 -6.85 -10.88 13.52
C GLU A 239 -6.37 -9.46 13.19
N THR A 240 -7.30 -8.54 12.90
CA THR A 240 -6.95 -7.14 12.63
C THR A 240 -6.28 -6.49 13.84
N ALA A 241 -6.76 -6.75 15.06
CA ALA A 241 -6.10 -6.27 16.29
C ALA A 241 -4.67 -6.84 16.44
N THR A 242 -4.48 -8.12 16.11
CA THR A 242 -3.15 -8.76 16.15
C THR A 242 -2.19 -8.11 15.15
N PHE A 243 -2.63 -7.89 13.91
CA PHE A 243 -1.83 -7.21 12.89
C PHE A 243 -1.59 -5.73 13.21
N PHE A 244 -2.53 -5.07 13.90
CA PHE A 244 -2.34 -3.71 14.37
C PHE A 244 -1.19 -3.63 15.40
N TRP A 245 -1.18 -4.52 16.39
CA TRP A 245 -0.09 -4.56 17.38
C TRP A 245 1.26 -4.90 16.73
N GLN A 246 1.28 -5.86 15.80
CA GLN A 246 2.46 -6.15 14.99
C GLN A 246 2.90 -4.93 14.17
N GLY A 247 1.95 -4.17 13.64
CA GLY A 247 2.20 -2.93 12.90
C GLY A 247 2.89 -1.88 13.75
N ILE A 248 2.44 -1.65 14.99
CA ILE A 248 3.09 -0.71 15.92
C ILE A 248 4.57 -1.08 16.11
N LEU A 249 4.85 -2.35 16.42
CA LEU A 249 6.22 -2.83 16.60
C LEU A 249 7.05 -2.65 15.33
N MET A 250 6.50 -3.02 14.17
CA MET A 250 7.17 -2.86 12.88
C MET A 250 7.51 -1.40 12.59
N LYS A 251 6.57 -0.48 12.85
CA LYS A 251 6.74 0.94 12.61
C LYS A 251 7.85 1.52 13.48
N PHE A 252 7.89 1.15 14.77
CA PHE A 252 8.95 1.56 15.68
C PHE A 252 10.32 0.98 15.27
N LEU A 253 10.38 -0.28 14.83
CA LEU A 253 11.65 -0.88 14.39
C LEU A 253 12.17 -0.30 13.09
N THR A 254 11.27 0.10 12.18
CA THR A 254 11.64 0.56 10.84
C THR A 254 11.94 2.05 10.80
N GLU A 255 11.18 2.87 11.55
CA GLU A 255 11.32 4.33 11.56
C GLU A 255 11.73 4.86 12.95
N GLY A 256 12.22 3.99 13.84
CA GLY A 256 12.69 4.32 15.18
C GLY A 256 13.71 5.46 15.20
N GLU A 257 14.64 5.45 14.25
CA GLU A 257 15.61 6.53 14.05
C GLU A 257 14.93 7.88 13.81
N ARG A 258 13.89 7.94 12.97
CA ARG A 258 13.15 9.16 12.65
C ARG A 258 12.31 9.62 13.84
N TYR A 259 11.72 8.69 14.60
CA TYR A 259 11.04 9.01 15.85
C TYR A 259 12.01 9.64 16.85
N ILE A 260 13.21 9.06 17.02
CA ILE A 260 14.21 9.59 17.93
C ILE A 260 14.65 11.00 17.52
N MET A 261 14.94 11.22 16.23
CA MET A 261 15.32 12.53 15.70
C MET A 261 14.20 13.59 15.84
N SER A 262 12.94 13.18 15.66
CA SER A 262 11.79 14.07 15.72
C SER A 262 11.38 14.40 17.16
N LEU A 263 11.39 13.41 18.07
CA LEU A 263 10.90 13.56 19.45
C LEU A 263 11.93 14.18 20.40
N PHE A 264 13.21 13.80 20.27
CA PHE A 264 14.25 14.20 21.21
C PHE A 264 15.13 15.35 20.72
N ASN A 265 14.90 15.87 19.51
CA ASN A 265 15.63 17.00 18.94
C ASN A 265 17.16 16.86 19.01
N LEU A 266 17.68 15.64 18.93
CA LEU A 266 19.10 15.33 19.18
C LEU A 266 20.04 15.95 18.14
N ILE A 267 19.53 16.20 16.93
CA ILE A 267 20.28 16.72 15.79
C ILE A 267 19.54 17.88 15.13
N SER A 268 20.28 18.81 14.52
CA SER A 268 19.75 19.97 13.81
C SER A 268 18.92 19.58 12.58
N TYR A 269 18.06 20.46 12.08
CA TYR A 269 17.26 20.18 10.87
C TYR A 269 18.11 19.93 9.63
N LYS A 270 19.22 20.66 9.51
CA LYS A 270 20.19 20.44 8.45
C LYS A 270 20.76 19.02 8.52
N GLU A 271 21.12 18.53 9.71
CA GLU A 271 21.60 17.15 9.89
C GLU A 271 20.50 16.13 9.61
N GLN A 272 19.26 16.39 10.03
CA GLN A 272 18.10 15.54 9.70
C GLN A 272 17.90 15.43 8.18
N ALA A 273 18.02 16.55 7.46
CA ALA A 273 17.90 16.58 6.01
C ALA A 273 19.04 15.81 5.33
N ILE A 274 20.29 16.05 5.75
CA ILE A 274 21.46 15.34 5.22
C ILE A 274 21.32 13.84 5.47
N PHE A 275 20.89 13.44 6.68
CA PHE A 275 20.63 12.05 7.02
C PHE A 275 19.56 11.43 6.12
N ASP A 276 18.41 12.09 5.95
CA ASP A 276 17.33 11.58 5.10
C ASP A 276 17.75 11.45 3.63
N ILE A 277 18.48 12.44 3.10
CA ILE A 277 19.00 12.42 1.74
C ILE A 277 19.95 11.23 1.57
N ILE A 278 20.91 11.04 2.50
CA ILE A 278 21.86 9.93 2.45
C ILE A 278 21.14 8.59 2.61
N ASN A 279 20.18 8.46 3.52
CA ASN A 279 19.43 7.22 3.73
C ASN A 279 18.58 6.87 2.49
N ASN A 280 17.92 7.86 1.89
CA ASN A 280 17.11 7.66 0.68
C ASN A 280 17.98 7.30 -0.54
N LEU A 281 19.14 7.95 -0.72
CA LEU A 281 20.11 7.63 -1.77
C LEU A 281 20.77 6.26 -1.55
N GLY A 282 21.29 6.04 -0.35
CA GLY A 282 22.03 4.84 0.04
C GLY A 282 21.16 3.59 0.02
N SER A 283 19.87 3.71 0.35
CA SER A 283 18.93 2.58 0.29
C SER A 283 18.34 2.33 -1.11
N LEU A 284 18.46 3.27 -2.05
CA LEU A 284 17.88 3.14 -3.40
C LEU A 284 18.48 1.96 -4.16
N LEU A 285 19.82 1.88 -4.18
CA LEU A 285 20.53 0.84 -4.93
C LEU A 285 20.28 -0.57 -4.33
N PRO A 286 20.41 -0.80 -3.02
CA PRO A 286 20.00 -2.05 -2.40
C PRO A 286 18.54 -2.39 -2.67
N ARG A 287 17.60 -1.44 -2.57
CA ARG A 287 16.18 -1.69 -2.85
C ARG A 287 15.96 -2.13 -4.30
N LEU A 288 16.67 -1.53 -5.25
CA LEU A 288 16.54 -1.87 -6.66
C LEU A 288 17.08 -3.28 -6.95
N ILE A 289 18.24 -3.62 -6.38
CA ILE A 289 18.86 -4.94 -6.55
C ILE A 289 18.06 -6.01 -5.81
N PHE A 290 17.75 -5.81 -4.52
CA PHE A 290 17.07 -6.82 -3.71
C PHE A 290 15.60 -6.98 -4.10
N SER A 291 14.86 -5.94 -4.49
CA SER A 291 13.48 -6.10 -4.98
C SER A 291 13.44 -6.95 -6.24
N THR A 292 14.33 -6.67 -7.20
CA THR A 292 14.40 -7.45 -8.45
C THR A 292 14.84 -8.89 -8.20
N LEU A 293 15.81 -9.10 -7.31
CA LEU A 293 16.23 -10.43 -6.88
C LEU A 293 15.10 -11.17 -6.16
N GLU A 294 14.43 -10.54 -5.21
CA GLU A 294 13.31 -11.10 -4.44
C GLU A 294 12.18 -11.54 -5.37
N GLU A 295 11.76 -10.69 -6.31
CA GLU A 295 10.71 -11.04 -7.27
C GLU A 295 11.15 -12.15 -8.23
N SER A 296 12.42 -12.17 -8.66
CA SER A 296 12.97 -13.27 -9.46
C SER A 296 13.02 -14.59 -8.69
N ALA A 297 13.38 -14.53 -7.40
CA ALA A 297 13.43 -15.68 -6.50
C ALA A 297 12.03 -16.20 -6.20
N TYR A 298 11.05 -15.33 -5.94
CA TYR A 298 9.64 -15.72 -5.78
C TYR A 298 9.11 -16.39 -7.04
N ALA A 299 9.36 -15.84 -8.23
CA ALA A 299 8.93 -16.47 -9.48
C ALA A 299 9.55 -17.87 -9.65
N TYR A 300 10.84 -18.02 -9.34
CA TYR A 300 11.54 -19.30 -9.38
C TYR A 300 11.00 -20.31 -8.36
N PHE A 301 10.81 -19.89 -7.10
CA PHE A 301 10.32 -20.76 -6.03
C PHE A 301 8.85 -21.13 -6.21
N GLN A 302 8.00 -20.22 -6.69
CA GLN A 302 6.61 -20.56 -7.01
C GLN A 302 6.54 -21.62 -8.11
N GLN A 303 7.39 -21.55 -9.13
CA GLN A 303 7.44 -22.57 -10.19
C GLN A 303 7.96 -23.91 -9.70
N THR A 304 8.92 -23.89 -8.77
CA THR A 304 9.55 -25.13 -8.23
C THR A 304 8.66 -25.79 -7.17
N LEU A 305 8.03 -25.01 -6.29
CA LEU A 305 7.16 -25.49 -5.21
C LEU A 305 5.74 -25.82 -5.66
N SER A 306 5.26 -25.30 -6.81
CA SER A 306 3.96 -25.69 -7.38
C SER A 306 3.99 -27.08 -8.06
N ARG A 307 5.16 -27.75 -8.11
CA ARG A 307 5.28 -29.18 -8.45
C ARG A 307 5.34 -30.02 -7.17
N PRO A 308 4.19 -30.33 -6.55
CA PRO A 308 3.89 -31.74 -6.31
C PRO A 308 2.37 -32.00 -6.27
N LYS A 309 1.75 -32.36 -7.40
CA LYS A 309 0.41 -32.98 -7.42
C LYS A 309 0.13 -33.88 -8.63
N ILE A 310 1.16 -34.33 -9.35
CA ILE A 310 0.98 -35.25 -10.48
C ILE A 310 1.28 -36.71 -10.08
N THR A 311 2.08 -36.96 -9.03
CA THR A 311 2.51 -38.33 -8.70
C THR A 311 1.48 -39.13 -7.88
N LYS A 312 0.55 -38.50 -7.15
CA LYS A 312 -0.43 -39.25 -6.33
C LYS A 312 -1.66 -39.74 -7.10
N ASP A 313 -2.10 -39.00 -8.12
CA ASP A 313 -3.26 -39.42 -8.93
C ASP A 313 -2.86 -40.42 -10.03
N GLN A 314 -1.59 -40.40 -10.47
CA GLN A 314 -1.06 -41.41 -11.40
C GLN A 314 -0.92 -42.78 -10.74
N HIS A 315 -0.46 -42.86 -9.47
CA HIS A 315 -0.41 -44.14 -8.76
C HIS A 315 -1.81 -44.72 -8.44
N MET A 316 -2.82 -43.88 -8.13
CA MET A 316 -4.19 -44.39 -7.93
C MET A 316 -4.87 -44.85 -9.22
N GLN A 317 -4.57 -44.24 -10.37
CA GLN A 317 -5.10 -44.71 -11.66
C GLN A 317 -4.40 -45.98 -12.15
N ASP A 318 -3.09 -46.12 -11.93
CA ASP A 318 -2.34 -47.34 -12.29
C ASP A 318 -2.73 -48.54 -11.41
N ASP A 319 -2.97 -48.34 -10.10
CA ASP A 319 -3.45 -49.40 -9.21
C ASP A 319 -4.89 -49.86 -9.57
N GLN A 320 -5.76 -48.93 -9.98
CA GLN A 320 -7.11 -49.27 -10.46
C GLN A 320 -7.10 -49.95 -11.85
N PHE A 321 -6.15 -49.59 -12.72
CA PHE A 321 -5.97 -50.27 -14.01
C PHE A 321 -5.40 -51.68 -13.83
N GLN A 322 -4.43 -51.88 -12.93
CA GLN A 322 -3.88 -53.20 -12.61
C GLN A 322 -4.91 -54.11 -11.92
N GLN A 323 -5.73 -53.59 -10.99
CA GLN A 323 -6.82 -54.37 -10.39
C GLN A 323 -7.89 -54.77 -11.42
N LYS A 324 -8.24 -53.89 -12.37
CA LYS A 324 -9.17 -54.24 -13.45
C LYS A 324 -8.62 -55.31 -14.39
N GLN A 325 -7.32 -55.33 -14.67
CA GLN A 325 -6.69 -56.35 -15.52
C GLN A 325 -6.54 -57.71 -14.81
N LEU A 326 -6.31 -57.74 -13.49
CA LEU A 326 -6.32 -59.01 -12.74
C LEU A 326 -7.74 -59.59 -12.60
N SER A 327 -8.78 -58.75 -12.51
CA SER A 327 -10.18 -59.20 -12.39
C SER A 327 -10.82 -59.68 -13.70
N SER A 328 -10.19 -59.42 -14.85
CA SER A 328 -10.74 -59.73 -16.19
C SER A 328 -10.07 -60.92 -16.89
N SER A 329 -9.11 -61.60 -16.25
CA SER A 329 -8.59 -62.89 -16.76
C SER A 329 -9.61 -64.00 -16.52
N PRO A 330 -10.15 -64.66 -17.57
CA PRO A 330 -11.04 -65.79 -17.39
C PRO A 330 -10.24 -66.99 -16.88
N SER A 331 -10.75 -67.63 -15.83
CA SER A 331 -10.38 -68.98 -15.44
C SER A 331 -10.64 -69.94 -16.61
N GLY A 332 -9.61 -70.22 -17.40
CA GLY A 332 -9.62 -71.32 -18.36
C GLY A 332 -9.55 -72.65 -17.59
N ARG A 333 -10.70 -73.31 -17.44
CA ARG A 333 -10.78 -74.74 -17.17
C ARG A 333 -10.45 -75.49 -18.46
N SER A 334 -9.37 -76.26 -18.42
CA SER A 334 -9.32 -77.69 -18.81
C SER A 334 -7.95 -78.25 -18.48
#